data_AF-A0A355YD34-F1
#
_entry.id   AF-A0A355YD34-F1
#
_cell.length_a   1.000
_cell.length_b   1.000
_cell.length_c   1.000
_cell.angle_alpha   90.00
_cell.angle_beta   90.00
_cell.angle_gamma   90.00
#
_symmetry.space_group_name_H-M   'P 1'
#
loop_
_entity.id
_entity.type
_entity.pdbx_description
1 polymer ?
#
loop_
_entity_poly.entity_id
_entity_poly.type
_entity_poly.pdbx_seq_one_letter_code
_entity_poly.pdbx_strand_id
1 'polypeptide(L)' 'MRYAIVTETYPPEVNGVALTVQGLERGLRARGNEVEVVRPRQRQDVAQPHELLVRGVALPRYPGLR' A
#
# COMPACT_ATOMS: atom_id res chain seq x y z
N MET A 1 -9.80 -1.03 -16.68
CA MET A 1 -10.68 -0.82 -15.51
C MET A 1 -9.92 -0.01 -14.46
N ARG A 2 -10.60 0.48 -13.41
CA ARG A 2 -9.97 1.25 -12.32
C ARG A 2 -10.06 0.44 -11.03
N TYR A 3 -8.92 0.22 -10.38
CA TYR A 3 -8.81 -0.53 -9.13
C TYR A 3 -8.27 0.35 -8.02
N ALA A 4 -8.77 0.13 -6.80
CA ALA A 4 -8.18 0.68 -5.58
C ALA A 4 -7.69 -0.49 -4.72
N ILE A 5 -6.41 -0.47 -4.38
CA ILE A 5 -5.81 -1.41 -3.44
C ILE A 5 -5.69 -0.69 -2.10
N VAL A 6 -6.36 -1.20 -1.07
CA VAL A 6 -6.26 -0.68 0.29
C VAL A 6 -5.48 -1.69 1.12
N THR A 7 -4.34 -1.28 1.66
CA THR A 7 -3.41 -2.18 2.38
C THR A 7 -2.79 -1.47 3.58
N GLU A 8 -2.51 -2.22 4.66
CA GLU A 8 -1.68 -1.69 5.75
C GLU A 8 -0.19 -1.68 5.41
N THR A 9 0.26 -2.55 4.50
CA THR A 9 1.68 -2.75 4.19
C THR A 9 1.92 -2.61 2.70
N TYR A 10 2.97 -1.87 2.35
CA TYR A 10 3.42 -1.62 0.99
C TYR A 10 4.90 -1.18 1.02
N PRO A 11 5.65 -1.29 -0.09
CA PRO A 11 6.98 -0.71 -0.16
C PRO A 11 7.01 0.73 0.36
N PRO A 12 8.01 1.08 1.19
CA PRO A 12 9.31 0.43 1.32
C PRO A 12 9.40 -0.77 2.29
N GLU A 13 8.30 -1.23 2.89
CA GLU A 13 8.33 -2.47 3.66
C GLU A 13 8.74 -3.68 2.81
N VAL A 14 9.56 -4.55 3.38
CA VAL A 14 10.14 -5.72 2.69
C VAL A 14 9.47 -7.04 3.10
N ASN A 15 8.37 -6.99 3.84
CA ASN A 15 7.63 -8.19 4.21
C ASN A 15 6.94 -8.80 2.97
N GLY A 16 6.63 -10.09 3.05
CA GLY A 16 6.06 -10.84 1.91
C GLY A 16 4.74 -10.26 1.40
N VAL A 17 3.93 -9.66 2.29
CA VAL A 17 2.65 -9.05 1.91
C VAL A 17 2.89 -7.77 1.10
N ALA A 18 3.80 -6.89 1.53
CA ALA A 18 4.16 -5.68 0.80
C ALA A 18 4.58 -6.00 -0.64
N LEU A 19 5.47 -6.98 -0.82
CA LEU A 19 5.97 -7.38 -2.13
C LEU A 19 4.88 -8.05 -2.98
N THR A 20 3.98 -8.83 -2.38
CA THR A 20 2.85 -9.46 -3.08
C THR A 20 1.87 -8.40 -3.58
N VAL A 21 1.55 -7.41 -2.74
CA VAL A 21 0.65 -6.30 -3.11
C VAL A 21 1.26 -5.45 -4.22
N GLN A 22 2.56 -5.15 -4.15
CA GLN A 22 3.27 -4.48 -5.25
C GLN A 22 3.25 -5.32 -6.54
N GLY A 23 3.43 -6.63 -6.45
CA GLY A 23 3.33 -7.52 -7.60
C GLY A 23 1.95 -7.48 -8.26
N LEU A 24 0.88 -7.48 -7.46
CA LEU A 24 -0.49 -7.34 -7.94
C LEU A 24 -0.73 -5.99 -8.61
N GLU A 25 -0.31 -4.89 -7.97
CA GLU A 25 -0.41 -3.53 -8.52
C GLU A 25 0.27 -3.43 -9.90
N ARG A 26 1.52 -3.88 -10.00
CA ARG A 26 2.26 -3.92 -11.27
C ARG A 26 1.58 -4.80 -12.31
N GLY A 27 1.08 -5.97 -11.92
CA GLY A 27 0.38 -6.89 -12.81
C GLY A 27 -0.90 -6.30 -13.37
N LEU A 28 -1.69 -5.61 -12.54
CA LEU A 28 -2.91 -4.92 -12.98
C LEU A 28 -2.59 -3.77 -13.94
N ARG A 29 -1.58 -2.95 -13.64
CA ARG A 29 -1.12 -1.87 -14.52
C ARG A 29 -0.60 -2.38 -15.86
N ALA A 30 0.20 -3.44 -15.85
CA ALA A 30 0.75 -4.04 -17.08
C ALA A 30 -0.36 -4.53 -18.04
N ARG A 31 -1.56 -4.82 -17.51
CA ARG A 31 -2.75 -5.17 -18.29
C ARG A 31 -3.58 -3.96 -18.73
N GLY A 32 -3.06 -2.73 -18.58
CA GLY A 32 -3.70 -1.49 -19.01
C GLY A 32 -4.73 -0.93 -18.02
N ASN A 33 -4.67 -1.32 -16.74
CA ASN A 33 -5.60 -0.81 -15.73
C ASN A 33 -5.03 0.40 -14.97
N GLU A 34 -5.92 1.30 -14.58
CA GLU A 34 -5.61 2.35 -13.62
C GLU A 34 -5.67 1.74 -12.22
N VAL A 35 -4.65 2.00 -11.41
CA VAL A 35 -4.54 1.47 -10.04
C VAL A 35 -4.19 2.62 -9.11
N GLU A 36 -4.96 2.76 -8.03
CA GLU A 36 -4.64 3.60 -6.88
C GLU A 36 -4.26 2.71 -5.69
N VAL A 37 -3.30 3.15 -4.89
CA VAL A 37 -2.87 2.44 -3.67
C VAL A 37 -3.13 3.32 -2.46
N VAL A 38 -4.00 2.87 -1.57
CA VAL A 38 -4.27 3.51 -0.28
C VAL A 38 -3.50 2.77 0.79
N ARG A 39 -2.60 3.45 1.50
CA ARG A 39 -1.73 2.83 2.52
C ARG A 39 -1.36 3.79 3.65
N PRO A 40 -0.99 3.27 4.84
CA PRO A 40 -0.42 4.08 5.90
C PRO A 40 0.84 4.83 5.45
N ARG A 41 0.97 6.06 5.93
CA ARG A 41 2.17 6.87 5.79
C ARG A 41 3.28 6.34 6.70
N GLN A 42 4.43 6.05 6.11
CA GLN A 42 5.67 5.72 6.79
C GLN A 42 6.59 6.95 6.90
N ARG A 43 7.55 6.90 7.82
CA ARG A 43 8.40 8.04 8.19
C ARG A 43 9.21 8.63 7.03
N GLN A 44 9.62 7.80 6.08
CA GLN A 44 10.51 8.18 4.98
C GLN A 44 9.76 8.32 3.64
N ASP A 45 8.43 8.39 3.67
CA ASP A 45 7.64 8.39 2.45
C ASP A 45 7.76 9.68 1.64
N VAL A 46 7.96 9.48 0.35
CA VAL A 46 7.64 10.44 -0.71
C VAL A 46 6.43 9.88 -1.44
N ALA A 47 5.28 10.54 -1.30
CA ALA A 47 4.03 10.08 -1.92
C ALA A 47 4.19 10.05 -3.44
N GLN A 48 3.90 8.90 -4.05
CA GLN A 48 3.80 8.81 -5.50
C GLN A 48 2.42 9.30 -5.97
N PRO A 49 2.26 9.78 -7.22
CA PRO A 49 0.99 10.31 -7.71
C PRO A 49 -0.21 9.35 -7.63
N HIS A 50 0.04 8.04 -7.61
CA HIS A 50 -0.99 7.00 -7.52
C HIS A 50 -1.18 6.47 -6.09
N GLU A 51 -0.47 7.03 -5.12
CA GLU A 51 -0.54 6.63 -3.72
C GLU A 51 -1.34 7.66 -2.91
N LEU A 52 -2.36 7.19 -2.22
CA LEU A 52 -3.04 7.95 -1.18
C LEU A 52 -2.50 7.51 0.19
N LEU A 53 -1.63 8.35 0.77
CA LEU A 53 -1.09 8.10 2.10
C LEU A 53 -2.08 8.52 3.18
N VAL A 54 -2.48 7.56 4.02
CA VAL A 54 -3.39 7.79 5.16
C VAL A 54 -2.65 7.69 6.49
N ARG A 55 -3.25 8.17 7.58
CA ARG A 55 -2.72 7.94 8.93
C ARG A 55 -3.10 6.53 9.36
N GLY A 56 -2.11 5.75 9.81
CA GLY A 56 -2.35 4.48 10.51
C GLY A 56 -3.01 4.70 11.87
N VAL A 57 -3.64 3.66 12.39
CA VAL A 57 -4.23 3.63 13.73
C VAL A 57 -3.76 2.39 14.46
N ALA A 58 -3.43 2.54 15.75
CA ALA A 58 -3.03 1.40 16.56
C ALA A 58 -4.15 0.34 16.58
N LEU A 59 -3.79 -0.90 16.26
CA LEU A 59 -4.75 -2.00 16.25
C LEU A 59 -5.07 -2.41 17.69
N PRO A 60 -6.33 -2.36 18.14
CA PRO A 60 -6.69 -2.76 19.49
C PRO A 60 -6.23 -4.20 19.77
N ARG A 61 -5.62 -4.41 20.95
CA ARG A 61 -5.09 -5.72 21.42
C ARG A 61 -3.82 -6.20 20.72
N TYR A 62 -3.21 -5.41 19.83
CA TYR A 62 -1.94 -5.74 19.18
C TYR A 62 -0.87 -4.67 19.44
N PRO A 63 -0.26 -4.67 20.64
CA PRO A 63 0.78 -3.70 20.98
C PRO A 63 2.00 -3.92 20.08
N GLY A 64 2.20 -3.01 19.13
CA GLY A 64 3.28 -3.07 18.13
C GLY A 64 2.81 -2.90 16.69
N LEU A 65 1.51 -3.05 16.42
CA LEU A 65 0.88 -2.78 15.12
C LEU A 65 0.23 -1.39 15.12
N ARG A 66 0.50 -0.59 14.08
CA ARG A 66 0.13 0.82 13.94
C ARG A 66 -0.23 1.18 12.51
#